data_AF-A0A4R3QYC6-F1
#
_entry.id   AF-A0A4R3QYC6-F1
#
_cell.length_a   1.000
_cell.length_b   1.000
_cell.length_c   1.000
_cell.angle_alpha   90.00
_cell.angle_beta   90.00
_cell.angle_gamma   90.00
#
_symmetry.space_group_name_H-M   'P 1'
#
loop_
_entity.id
_entity.type
_entity.pdbx_description
1 polymer ?
#
loop_
_entity_poly.entity_id
_entity_poly.type
_entity_poly.pdbx_seq_one_letter_code
_entity_poly.pdbx_strand_id
1 'polypeptide(L)'
;MAMRQKNQLELALPVEGAGESRNRLGAGTEACAANAAPESPAAMAGPCMEAIVDRDNLRKALAQVRRNKGAPGVDGMSVDALALHLKDHWPELRAQLLEGAYKPQPVRRVDIPKASGGTRPLGIPTVLDRFIQQAVMQVLQTAWDGGFSASSYGFRPARSAHQAVAAAQAFIASGHRIVVDIDLEKFFDRVNHDILMGLVAKRVSDPRILRLIRDFLTAGVLEGGLIGPIDEGTPQGGPLSPLLSNLMLDELDKELERRNHRFVRYADDCNIYVRSARAGERVMASIERFLDRRLKLKVNTQKSAVAPPHRRKFLGFSFTNEKMPRRRIAPQAVVRFKERVRVLTMRTRGASLAQIAKELSLYLKGWRGYFGFCETPSVLHSLDQWIRRRLRSIVWKQWKRGHTRFAELRRRGVSHDLAAQTAGSARGPWRISNSPALAIAL
;
A
#
# COMPACT_ATOMS: atom_id res chain seq x y z
N MET A 1 -6.84 -24.78 -25.34
CA MET A 1 -6.01 -25.00 -24.13
C MET A 1 -5.89 -23.67 -23.38
N ALA A 2 -6.68 -23.46 -22.33
CA ALA A 2 -6.76 -22.18 -21.62
C ALA A 2 -5.77 -22.15 -20.44
N MET A 3 -4.65 -21.43 -20.60
CA MET A 3 -3.67 -21.20 -19.54
C MET A 3 -4.25 -20.22 -18.51
N ARG A 4 -4.45 -20.71 -17.29
CA ARG A 4 -4.82 -19.95 -16.08
C ARG A 4 -3.70 -18.95 -15.73
N GLN A 5 -3.92 -17.66 -15.97
CA GLN A 5 -3.09 -16.60 -15.42
C GLN A 5 -3.42 -16.33 -13.94
N LYS A 6 -2.37 -16.32 -13.12
CA LYS A 6 -2.39 -16.10 -11.67
C LYS A 6 -2.60 -14.61 -11.38
N ASN A 7 -3.77 -14.24 -10.86
CA ASN A 7 -4.02 -12.91 -10.33
C ASN A 7 -3.40 -12.76 -8.93
N GLN A 8 -2.23 -12.11 -8.87
CA GLN A 8 -1.64 -11.54 -7.65
C GLN A 8 -1.75 -10.02 -7.72
N LEU A 9 -2.79 -9.47 -7.09
CA LEU A 9 -2.71 -8.15 -6.47
C LEU A 9 -2.26 -8.41 -5.04
N GLU A 10 -0.95 -8.38 -4.82
CA GLU A 10 -0.43 -8.16 -3.48
C GLU A 10 -0.77 -6.72 -3.12
N LEU A 11 -1.67 -6.54 -2.14
CA LEU A 11 -1.37 -5.49 -1.16
C LEU A 11 0.00 -5.89 -0.62
N ALA A 12 1.05 -5.14 -0.97
CA ALA A 12 2.31 -5.20 -0.26
C ALA A 12 2.05 -4.68 1.16
N LEU A 13 1.46 -5.55 1.98
CA LEU A 13 1.50 -5.46 3.42
C LEU A 13 2.96 -5.75 3.77
N PRO A 14 3.68 -4.84 4.44
CA PRO A 14 5.03 -5.12 4.87
C PRO A 14 5.00 -6.39 5.72
N VAL A 15 5.72 -7.43 5.27
CA VAL A 15 6.06 -8.57 6.11
C VAL A 15 7.14 -8.05 7.05
N GLU A 16 6.73 -7.59 8.23
CA GLU A 16 7.66 -7.33 9.33
C GLU A 16 8.30 -8.67 9.72
N GLY A 17 9.58 -8.80 9.37
CA GLY A 17 10.50 -9.75 9.96
C GLY A 17 11.09 -9.13 11.23
N ALA A 18 11.06 -9.92 12.31
CA ALA A 18 11.30 -9.56 13.69
C ALA A 18 12.75 -9.17 14.06
N GLY A 19 12.86 -8.55 15.23
CA GLY A 19 14.06 -8.42 16.09
C GLY A 19 13.71 -7.50 17.28
N GLU A 20 13.05 -8.03 18.31
CA GLU A 20 13.61 -8.30 19.66
C GLU A 20 13.86 -7.01 20.47
N SER A 21 13.37 -6.81 21.70
CA SER A 21 13.38 -7.72 22.86
C SER A 21 12.28 -7.37 23.88
N ARG A 22 11.78 -8.40 24.58
CA ARG A 22 11.09 -8.25 25.87
C ARG A 22 12.13 -7.81 26.90
N ASN A 23 11.86 -6.81 27.73
CA ASN A 23 12.54 -6.74 29.01
C ASN A 23 11.59 -6.38 30.16
N ARG A 24 11.78 -7.13 31.25
CA ARG A 24 11.04 -7.05 32.51
C ARG A 24 11.55 -5.84 33.31
N LEU A 25 10.69 -5.37 34.21
CA LEU A 25 11.01 -4.43 35.28
C LEU A 25 12.23 -4.89 36.10
N GLY A 26 13.11 -3.94 36.40
CA GLY A 26 14.23 -4.08 37.34
C GLY A 26 15.00 -2.77 37.46
N ALA A 27 14.94 -2.16 38.63
CA ALA A 27 15.61 -0.91 38.99
C ALA A 27 17.15 -1.07 39.08
N GLY A 28 17.88 0.03 38.89
CA GLY A 28 19.32 0.10 39.12
C GLY A 28 19.94 1.35 38.52
N THR A 29 20.25 2.32 39.38
CA THR A 29 21.06 3.51 39.14
C THR A 29 22.47 3.10 38.71
N GLU A 30 23.01 3.67 37.64
CA GLU A 30 24.45 4.00 37.53
C GLU A 30 24.73 4.82 36.26
N ALA A 31 25.48 5.91 36.44
CA ALA A 31 26.00 6.75 35.38
C ALA A 31 27.25 6.13 34.78
N CYS A 32 27.38 6.12 33.45
CA CYS A 32 28.64 5.86 32.78
C CYS A 32 28.82 6.79 31.59
N ALA A 33 29.97 7.46 31.58
CA ALA A 33 30.37 8.46 30.61
C ALA A 33 31.08 7.85 29.39
N ALA A 34 31.01 8.60 28.29
CA ALA A 34 31.88 8.63 27.11
C ALA A 34 31.83 7.46 26.09
N ASN A 35 31.48 7.80 24.84
CA ASN A 35 32.48 8.00 23.80
C ASN A 35 31.87 8.71 22.57
N ALA A 36 32.52 9.81 22.16
CA ALA A 36 32.17 10.57 20.96
C ALA A 36 32.57 9.77 19.71
N ALA A 37 31.60 9.50 18.84
CA ALA A 37 31.84 8.98 17.50
C ALA A 37 32.17 10.15 16.54
N PRO A 38 33.05 9.97 15.56
CA PRO A 38 33.47 11.05 14.67
C PRO A 38 32.31 11.43 13.74
N GLU A 39 31.93 12.70 13.78
CA GLU A 39 30.98 13.29 12.84
C GLU A 39 31.57 13.24 11.43
N SER A 40 30.99 12.42 10.55
CA SER A 40 31.32 12.42 9.13
C SER A 40 30.83 13.74 8.50
N PRO A 41 31.67 14.48 7.75
CA PRO A 41 31.40 15.87 7.33
C PRO A 41 30.38 16.03 6.18
N ALA A 42 29.40 15.13 6.06
CA ALA A 42 28.45 15.10 4.94
C ALA A 42 27.18 15.94 5.14
N ALA A 43 27.02 16.63 6.27
CA ALA A 43 25.75 17.27 6.64
C ALA A 43 25.47 18.63 5.95
N MET A 44 26.40 19.18 5.16
CA MET A 44 26.25 20.53 4.57
C MET A 44 26.22 20.56 3.03
N ALA A 45 26.40 19.43 2.34
CA ALA A 45 26.28 19.37 0.88
C ALA A 45 24.87 18.88 0.51
N GLY A 46 24.11 19.68 -0.24
CA GLY A 46 22.80 19.27 -0.77
C GLY A 46 22.90 18.06 -1.71
N PRO A 47 21.77 17.49 -2.17
CA PRO A 47 21.78 16.33 -3.06
C PRO A 47 22.62 16.57 -4.32
N CYS A 48 23.61 15.70 -4.56
CA CYS A 48 24.50 15.75 -5.71
C CYS A 48 24.56 14.41 -6.45
N MET A 49 24.93 14.43 -7.74
CA MET A 49 25.02 13.22 -8.56
C MET A 49 26.05 12.23 -8.00
N GLU A 50 27.14 12.73 -7.39
CA GLU A 50 28.19 11.91 -6.77
C GLU A 50 27.64 11.04 -5.64
N ALA A 51 26.72 11.57 -4.83
CA ALA A 51 26.05 10.81 -3.78
C ALA A 51 25.09 9.74 -4.35
N ILE A 52 24.50 9.99 -5.51
CA ILE A 52 23.61 9.03 -6.19
C ILE A 52 24.41 7.84 -6.71
N VAL A 53 25.56 8.10 -7.34
CA VAL A 53 26.45 7.06 -7.88
C VAL A 53 27.42 6.48 -6.85
N ASP A 54 27.25 6.81 -5.57
CA ASP A 54 28.03 6.23 -4.48
C ASP A 54 27.80 4.72 -4.38
N ARG A 55 28.88 3.98 -4.09
CA ARG A 55 28.87 2.52 -4.12
C ARG A 55 27.88 1.93 -3.11
N ASP A 56 27.77 2.51 -1.92
CA ASP A 56 26.90 1.98 -0.88
C ASP A 56 25.44 2.35 -1.12
N ASN A 57 25.17 3.53 -1.70
CA ASN A 57 23.84 3.90 -2.19
C ASN A 57 23.36 2.92 -3.28
N LEU A 58 24.18 2.67 -4.29
CA LEU A 58 23.86 1.75 -5.39
C LEU A 58 23.63 0.32 -4.91
N ARG A 59 24.43 -0.17 -3.94
CA ARG A 59 24.19 -1.49 -3.33
C ARG A 59 22.81 -1.58 -2.68
N LYS A 60 22.39 -0.54 -1.96
CA LYS A 60 21.04 -0.46 -1.37
C LYS A 60 19.97 -0.44 -2.46
N ALA A 61 20.18 0.33 -3.53
CA ALA A 61 19.26 0.37 -4.66
C ALA A 61 19.09 -0.99 -5.35
N LEU A 62 20.19 -1.70 -5.64
CA LEU A 62 20.16 -3.02 -6.25
C LEU A 62 19.44 -4.05 -5.36
N ALA A 63 19.71 -4.03 -4.06
CA ALA A 63 19.03 -4.90 -3.10
C ALA A 63 17.52 -4.65 -3.06
N GLN A 64 17.08 -3.39 -3.14
CA GLN A 64 15.66 -3.04 -3.17
C GLN A 64 14.97 -3.50 -4.46
N VAL A 65 15.60 -3.30 -5.63
CA VAL A 65 15.05 -3.76 -6.92
C VAL A 65 14.93 -5.28 -6.95
N ARG A 66 15.93 -6.00 -6.43
CA ARG A 66 15.91 -7.46 -6.25
C ARG A 66 14.79 -7.94 -5.34
N ARG A 67 14.59 -7.26 -4.22
CA ARG A 67 13.51 -7.58 -3.27
C ARG A 67 12.13 -7.42 -3.90
N ASN A 68 11.94 -6.41 -4.74
CA ASN A 68 10.65 -6.11 -5.37
C ASN A 68 10.24 -7.14 -6.44
N LYS A 69 11.19 -7.93 -7.00
CA LYS A 69 10.95 -8.97 -8.03
C LYS A 69 10.04 -8.50 -9.18
N GLY A 70 10.20 -7.23 -9.58
CA GLY A 70 9.34 -6.60 -10.58
C GLY A 70 9.50 -7.22 -11.97
N ALA A 71 8.43 -7.20 -12.75
CA ALA A 71 8.45 -7.68 -14.14
C ALA A 71 9.45 -6.88 -15.00
N PRO A 72 10.00 -7.48 -16.07
CA PRO A 72 10.85 -6.78 -17.03
C PRO A 72 10.17 -5.56 -17.68
N GLY A 73 11.00 -4.60 -18.10
CA GLY A 73 10.58 -3.42 -18.86
C GLY A 73 10.40 -3.74 -20.34
N VAL A 74 10.64 -2.75 -21.20
CA VAL A 74 10.56 -2.90 -22.67
C VAL A 74 11.71 -3.74 -23.25
N ASP A 75 12.86 -3.73 -22.56
CA ASP A 75 14.10 -4.45 -22.90
C ASP A 75 14.06 -5.96 -22.58
N GLY A 76 13.05 -6.42 -21.85
CA GLY A 76 12.92 -7.82 -21.44
C GLY A 76 13.95 -8.29 -20.41
N MET A 77 14.85 -7.43 -19.94
CA MET A 77 15.87 -7.78 -18.95
C MET A 77 15.22 -8.14 -17.61
N SER A 78 15.65 -9.26 -17.02
CA SER A 78 15.19 -9.70 -15.70
C SER A 78 16.00 -9.05 -14.58
N VAL A 79 15.45 -9.08 -13.36
CA VAL A 79 16.11 -8.54 -12.17
C VAL A 79 17.39 -9.32 -11.81
N ASP A 80 17.44 -10.60 -12.13
CA ASP A 80 18.60 -11.46 -11.88
C ASP A 80 19.76 -11.13 -12.83
N ALA A 81 19.45 -10.76 -14.08
CA ALA A 81 20.43 -10.37 -15.10
C ALA A 81 21.06 -8.99 -14.85
N LEU A 82 20.38 -8.11 -14.10
CA LEU A 82 20.84 -6.73 -13.86
C LEU A 82 22.27 -6.68 -13.28
N ALA A 83 22.61 -7.55 -12.35
CA ALA A 83 23.92 -7.47 -11.69
C ALA A 83 25.08 -7.87 -12.60
N LEU A 84 24.85 -8.79 -13.53
CA LEU A 84 25.83 -9.12 -14.57
C LEU A 84 25.97 -7.95 -15.54
N HIS A 85 24.84 -7.40 -16.00
CA HIS A 85 24.83 -6.24 -16.89
C HIS A 85 25.58 -5.03 -16.30
N LEU A 86 25.34 -4.72 -15.01
CA LEU A 86 26.06 -3.66 -14.31
C LEU A 86 27.55 -3.97 -14.18
N LYS A 87 27.97 -5.22 -14.02
CA LYS A 87 29.41 -5.54 -13.92
C LYS A 87 30.18 -5.12 -15.18
N ASP A 88 29.56 -5.29 -16.34
CA ASP A 88 30.19 -5.04 -17.63
C ASP A 88 30.03 -3.59 -18.10
N HIS A 89 28.87 -2.95 -17.84
CA HIS A 89 28.51 -1.64 -18.40
C HIS A 89 28.54 -0.48 -17.38
N TRP A 90 28.80 -0.75 -16.10
CA TRP A 90 28.75 0.29 -15.06
C TRP A 90 29.74 1.45 -15.26
N PRO A 91 31.01 1.25 -15.70
CA PRO A 91 31.93 2.37 -15.92
C PRO A 91 31.37 3.41 -16.89
N GLU A 92 30.77 2.96 -17.99
CA GLU A 92 30.14 3.80 -19.00
C GLU A 92 28.88 4.48 -18.44
N LEU A 93 27.97 3.71 -17.83
CA LEU A 93 26.74 4.25 -17.22
C LEU A 93 27.04 5.32 -16.16
N ARG A 94 28.08 5.10 -15.35
CA ARG A 94 28.52 6.06 -14.33
C ARG A 94 29.02 7.35 -14.97
N ALA A 95 29.81 7.27 -16.03
CA ALA A 95 30.28 8.44 -16.77
C ALA A 95 29.08 9.22 -17.35
N GLN A 96 28.16 8.53 -18.03
CA GLN A 96 26.95 9.14 -18.58
C GLN A 96 26.08 9.84 -17.53
N LEU A 97 25.94 9.27 -16.32
CA LEU A 97 25.21 9.89 -15.22
C LEU A 97 25.93 11.14 -14.68
N LEU A 98 27.25 11.09 -14.51
CA LEU A 98 28.05 12.20 -13.99
C LEU A 98 28.17 13.37 -14.99
N GLU A 99 28.13 13.07 -16.29
CA GLU A 99 28.11 14.04 -17.38
C GLU A 99 26.69 14.55 -17.70
N GLY A 100 25.65 13.87 -17.22
CA GLY A 100 24.24 14.20 -17.51
C GLY A 100 23.81 13.83 -18.94
N ALA A 101 24.46 12.84 -19.54
CA ALA A 101 24.18 12.31 -20.88
C ALA A 101 23.25 11.08 -20.87
N TYR A 102 23.00 10.48 -19.70
CA TYR A 102 22.12 9.32 -19.57
C TYR A 102 20.70 9.62 -20.02
N LYS A 103 20.14 8.79 -20.91
CA LYS A 103 18.74 8.87 -21.34
C LYS A 103 17.98 7.60 -20.96
N PRO A 104 16.88 7.71 -20.18
CA PRO A 104 16.06 6.57 -19.81
C PRO A 104 15.30 6.01 -21.00
N GLN A 105 14.93 4.73 -20.92
CA GLN A 105 14.13 4.08 -21.95
C GLN A 105 12.63 4.30 -21.72
N PRO A 106 11.80 4.20 -22.78
CA PRO A 106 10.35 4.26 -22.65
C PRO A 106 9.78 3.23 -21.70
N VAL A 107 8.74 3.63 -20.96
CA VAL A 107 8.08 2.73 -20.01
C VAL A 107 7.10 1.80 -20.72
N ARG A 108 7.02 0.54 -20.28
CA ARG A 108 6.09 -0.45 -20.84
C ARG A 108 4.70 -0.27 -20.24
N ARG A 109 3.67 -0.08 -21.06
CA ARG A 109 2.27 0.03 -20.61
C ARG A 109 1.71 -1.33 -20.18
N VAL A 110 1.07 -1.39 -19.01
CA VAL A 110 0.33 -2.56 -18.51
C VAL A 110 -0.95 -2.11 -17.81
N ASP A 111 -2.09 -2.61 -18.25
CA ASP A 111 -3.37 -2.35 -17.59
C ASP A 111 -3.64 -3.34 -16.45
N ILE A 112 -3.81 -2.80 -15.24
CA ILE A 112 -4.14 -3.58 -14.04
C ILE A 112 -5.59 -3.31 -13.66
N PRO A 113 -6.44 -4.33 -13.45
CA PRO A 113 -7.82 -4.11 -13.04
C PRO A 113 -7.90 -3.47 -11.64
N LYS A 114 -8.71 -2.42 -11.50
CA LYS A 114 -9.00 -1.78 -10.21
C LYS A 114 -10.02 -2.60 -9.42
N ALA A 115 -9.85 -2.65 -8.11
CA ALA A 115 -10.79 -3.31 -7.20
C ALA A 115 -12.15 -2.59 -7.05
N SER A 116 -12.36 -1.47 -7.73
CA SER A 116 -13.63 -0.73 -7.81
C SER A 116 -14.26 -0.77 -9.21
N GLY A 117 -13.71 -1.54 -10.14
CA GLY A 117 -14.03 -1.48 -11.57
C GLY A 117 -13.13 -0.52 -12.33
N GLY A 118 -12.91 -0.80 -13.62
CA GLY A 118 -12.00 -0.09 -14.52
C GLY A 118 -10.55 -0.61 -14.50
N THR A 119 -9.69 -0.03 -15.35
CA THR A 119 -8.26 -0.33 -15.43
C THR A 119 -7.43 0.79 -14.80
N ARG A 120 -6.26 0.42 -14.28
CA ARG A 120 -5.18 1.30 -13.84
C ARG A 120 -4.02 1.05 -14.79
N PRO A 121 -3.71 2.00 -15.67
CA PRO A 121 -2.51 1.88 -16.45
C PRO A 121 -1.28 2.01 -15.56
N LEU A 122 -0.34 1.09 -15.74
CA LEU A 122 0.97 1.08 -15.10
C LEU A 122 2.03 1.29 -16.19
N GLY A 123 3.00 2.16 -15.92
CA GLY A 123 4.21 2.30 -16.72
C GLY A 123 5.34 1.59 -16.02
N ILE A 124 5.81 0.47 -16.56
CA ILE A 124 6.89 -0.33 -16.00
C ILE A 124 8.21 0.08 -16.68
N PRO A 125 9.12 0.80 -15.97
CA PRO A 125 10.43 1.14 -16.53
C PRO A 125 11.30 -0.11 -16.66
N THR A 126 12.42 0.00 -17.40
CA THR A 126 13.45 -1.04 -17.44
C THR A 126 14.02 -1.32 -16.05
N VAL A 127 14.62 -2.49 -15.89
CA VAL A 127 15.23 -2.85 -14.61
C VAL A 127 16.37 -1.88 -14.25
N LEU A 128 17.13 -1.42 -15.25
CA LEU A 128 18.18 -0.42 -15.11
C LEU A 128 17.60 0.95 -14.70
N ASP A 129 16.55 1.43 -15.37
CA ASP A 129 15.90 2.69 -15.01
C ASP A 129 15.32 2.64 -13.59
N ARG A 130 14.72 1.52 -13.19
CA ARG A 130 14.24 1.35 -11.80
C ARG A 130 15.38 1.39 -10.79
N PHE A 131 16.54 0.82 -11.14
CA PHE A 131 17.73 0.85 -10.29
C PHE A 131 18.24 2.29 -10.12
N ILE A 132 18.35 3.06 -11.21
CA ILE A 132 18.79 4.46 -11.15
C ILE A 132 17.76 5.32 -10.42
N GLN A 133 16.47 5.20 -10.73
CA GLN A 133 15.40 5.89 -10.01
C GLN A 133 15.41 5.59 -8.51
N GLN A 134 15.68 4.34 -8.14
CA GLN A 134 15.78 3.93 -6.74
C GLN A 134 16.99 4.57 -6.04
N ALA A 135 18.13 4.68 -6.72
CA ALA A 135 19.33 5.35 -6.20
C ALA A 135 19.10 6.87 -6.03
N VAL A 136 18.46 7.51 -7.02
CA VAL A 136 18.05 8.93 -6.95
C VAL A 136 17.08 9.14 -5.78
N MET A 137 16.05 8.29 -5.68
CA MET A 137 15.04 8.37 -4.63
C MET A 137 15.66 8.26 -3.23
N GLN A 138 16.64 7.39 -3.01
CA GLN A 138 17.28 7.22 -1.71
C GLN A 138 17.97 8.52 -1.23
N VAL A 139 18.75 9.15 -2.10
CA VAL A 139 19.45 10.41 -1.79
C VAL A 139 18.44 11.55 -1.55
N LEU A 140 17.46 11.70 -2.44
CA LEU A 140 16.46 12.76 -2.31
C LEU A 140 15.56 12.56 -1.10
N GLN A 141 15.18 11.32 -0.78
CA GLN A 141 14.35 11.02 0.38
C GLN A 141 15.08 11.38 1.68
N THR A 142 16.36 11.04 1.80
CA THR A 142 17.17 11.43 2.97
C THR A 142 17.22 12.95 3.14
N ALA A 143 17.37 13.70 2.05
CA ALA A 143 17.42 15.16 2.10
C ALA A 143 16.07 15.82 2.36
N TRP A 144 14.96 15.25 1.86
CA TRP A 144 13.66 15.91 1.87
C TRP A 144 12.77 15.50 3.03
N ASP A 145 12.94 14.29 3.59
CA ASP A 145 11.96 13.73 4.53
C ASP A 145 11.81 14.55 5.81
N GLY A 146 12.90 15.18 6.28
CA GLY A 146 12.86 16.08 7.44
C GLY A 146 12.07 17.36 7.22
N GLY A 147 11.88 17.79 5.96
CA GLY A 147 11.15 19.00 5.60
C GLY A 147 9.66 18.79 5.28
N PHE A 148 9.18 17.54 5.25
CA PHE A 148 7.77 17.23 4.99
C PHE A 148 6.91 17.35 6.24
N SER A 149 5.65 17.75 6.05
CA SER A 149 4.65 17.87 7.11
C SER A 149 4.58 16.64 8.02
N ALA A 150 4.42 16.86 9.33
CA ALA A 150 4.20 15.79 10.31
C ALA A 150 2.88 15.03 10.08
N SER A 151 1.93 15.64 9.37
CA SER A 151 0.61 15.09 9.03
C SER A 151 0.58 14.34 7.70
N SER A 152 1.73 14.23 7.02
CA SER A 152 1.91 13.42 5.81
C SER A 152 2.54 12.06 6.14
N TYR A 153 1.84 10.99 5.80
CA TYR A 153 2.23 9.62 6.17
C TYR A 153 2.54 8.70 4.99
N GLY A 154 2.04 9.02 3.79
CA GLY A 154 2.16 8.14 2.63
C GLY A 154 3.58 8.09 2.08
N PHE A 155 4.07 6.91 1.71
CA PHE A 155 5.37 6.69 1.05
C PHE A 155 6.60 7.27 1.78
N ARG A 156 6.52 7.40 3.10
CA ARG A 156 7.60 7.93 3.93
C ARG A 156 8.21 6.85 4.84
N PRO A 157 9.52 6.89 5.09
CA PRO A 157 10.15 5.96 6.02
C PRO A 157 9.60 6.16 7.43
N ALA A 158 9.49 5.08 8.20
CA ALA A 158 8.96 5.08 9.58
C ALA A 158 7.54 5.68 9.76
N ARG A 159 6.80 5.92 8.67
CA ARG A 159 5.41 6.36 8.68
C ARG A 159 4.49 5.24 8.18
N SER A 160 3.36 5.04 8.85
CA SER A 160 2.42 3.96 8.51
C SER A 160 0.98 4.43 8.35
N ALA A 161 0.19 3.64 7.62
CA ALA A 161 -1.25 3.86 7.51
C ALA A 161 -1.94 3.80 8.88
N HIS A 162 -1.44 2.99 9.82
CA HIS A 162 -1.99 2.93 11.18
C HIS A 162 -1.79 4.22 11.95
N GLN A 163 -0.61 4.85 11.83
CA GLN A 163 -0.36 6.16 12.45
C GLN A 163 -1.30 7.23 11.87
N ALA A 164 -1.51 7.24 10.55
CA ALA A 164 -2.47 8.14 9.91
C ALA A 164 -3.90 7.95 10.45
N VAL A 165 -4.36 6.70 10.57
CA VAL A 165 -5.69 6.38 11.13
C VAL A 165 -5.79 6.75 12.62
N ALA A 166 -4.71 6.57 13.39
CA ALA A 166 -4.66 6.98 14.80
C ALA A 166 -4.74 8.51 14.96
N ALA A 167 -4.00 9.26 14.14
CA ALA A 167 -4.06 10.72 14.12
C ALA A 167 -5.47 11.22 13.75
N ALA A 168 -6.08 10.62 12.73
CA ALA A 168 -7.46 10.89 12.34
C ALA A 168 -8.44 10.67 13.51
N GLN A 169 -8.31 9.54 14.23
CA GLN A 169 -9.13 9.25 15.40
C GLN A 169 -8.96 10.29 16.50
N ALA A 170 -7.72 10.71 16.80
CA ALA A 170 -7.44 11.73 17.81
C ALA A 170 -8.11 13.08 17.46
N PHE A 171 -8.07 13.50 16.20
CA PHE A 171 -8.78 14.70 15.76
C PHE A 171 -10.29 14.59 15.96
N ILE A 172 -10.89 13.46 15.60
CA ILE A 172 -12.33 13.24 15.80
C ILE A 172 -12.68 13.23 17.29
N ALA A 173 -11.87 12.58 18.13
CA ALA A 173 -12.04 12.53 19.58
C ALA A 173 -11.95 13.92 20.23
N SER A 174 -11.11 14.81 19.67
CA SER A 174 -10.99 16.22 20.11
C SER A 174 -12.17 17.12 19.71
N GLY A 175 -13.21 16.57 19.06
CA GLY A 175 -14.43 17.29 18.67
C GLY A 175 -14.51 17.71 17.21
N HIS A 176 -13.52 17.37 16.36
CA HIS A 176 -13.56 17.64 14.93
C HIS A 176 -14.32 16.53 14.19
N ARG A 177 -15.65 16.54 14.34
CA ARG A 177 -16.56 15.44 13.95
C ARG A 177 -17.05 15.49 12.51
N ILE A 178 -16.50 16.38 11.69
CA ILE A 178 -16.77 16.45 10.25
C ILE A 178 -15.44 16.28 9.53
N VAL A 179 -15.40 15.39 8.53
CA VAL A 179 -14.26 15.21 7.64
C VAL A 179 -14.57 15.81 6.28
N VAL A 180 -13.61 16.57 5.75
CA VAL A 180 -13.52 16.98 4.35
C VAL A 180 -12.56 15.98 3.70
N ASP A 181 -13.12 15.03 2.97
CA ASP A 181 -12.40 13.98 2.27
C ASP A 181 -12.13 14.44 0.85
N ILE A 182 -10.86 14.57 0.48
CA ILE A 182 -10.39 15.09 -0.80
C ILE A 182 -9.69 13.95 -1.57
N ASP A 183 -10.25 13.61 -2.74
CA ASP A 183 -9.69 12.66 -3.70
C ASP A 183 -9.33 13.42 -4.98
N LEU A 184 -8.14 13.19 -5.53
CA LEU A 184 -7.67 13.85 -6.75
C LEU A 184 -7.98 12.99 -7.98
N GLU A 185 -8.48 13.63 -9.05
CA GLU A 185 -8.86 12.90 -10.26
C GLU A 185 -7.63 12.50 -11.07
N LYS A 186 -7.37 11.19 -11.18
CA LYS A 186 -6.23 10.63 -11.95
C LYS A 186 -4.92 11.36 -11.62
N PHE A 187 -4.65 11.57 -10.32
CA PHE A 187 -3.54 12.40 -9.84
C PHE A 187 -2.22 12.17 -10.59
N PHE A 188 -1.75 10.93 -10.64
CA PHE A 188 -0.49 10.59 -11.30
C PHE A 188 -0.48 10.87 -12.80
N ASP A 189 -1.63 10.89 -13.47
CA ASP A 189 -1.72 11.12 -14.92
C ASP A 189 -1.80 12.62 -15.25
N ARG A 190 -2.17 13.48 -14.28
CA ARG A 190 -2.37 14.94 -14.47
C ARG A 190 -1.28 15.79 -13.83
N VAL A 191 -0.17 15.20 -13.39
CA VAL A 191 0.93 15.96 -12.79
C VAL A 191 1.61 16.81 -13.85
N ASN A 192 1.56 18.13 -13.69
CA ASN A 192 2.27 19.06 -14.57
C ASN A 192 3.79 19.01 -14.31
N HIS A 193 4.57 18.72 -15.35
CA HIS A 193 6.03 18.56 -15.22
C HIS A 193 6.74 19.84 -14.81
N ASP A 194 6.33 21.01 -15.33
CA ASP A 194 7.05 22.26 -15.05
C ASP A 194 6.82 22.75 -13.63
N ILE A 195 5.61 22.62 -13.10
CA ILE A 195 5.32 22.89 -11.68
C ILE A 195 6.15 21.94 -10.81
N LEU A 196 6.14 20.65 -11.11
CA LEU A 196 6.90 19.66 -10.34
C LEU A 196 8.40 19.95 -10.39
N MET A 197 8.96 20.19 -11.56
CA MET A 197 10.39 20.50 -11.73
C MET A 197 10.77 21.81 -11.04
N GLY A 198 9.88 22.82 -11.04
CA GLY A 198 10.07 24.04 -10.26
C GLY A 198 10.14 23.78 -8.76
N LEU A 199 9.36 22.83 -8.24
CA LEU A 199 9.43 22.43 -6.82
C LEU A 199 10.70 21.63 -6.51
N VAL A 200 11.13 20.75 -7.42
CA VAL A 200 12.39 20.00 -7.27
C VAL A 200 13.58 20.96 -7.26
N ALA A 201 13.61 21.94 -8.16
CA ALA A 201 14.68 22.94 -8.27
C ALA A 201 14.83 23.82 -7.00
N LYS A 202 13.77 23.97 -6.20
CA LYS A 202 13.86 24.65 -4.89
C LYS A 202 14.65 23.85 -3.85
N ARG A 203 14.80 22.54 -4.01
CA ARG A 203 15.46 21.63 -3.05
C ARG A 203 16.72 20.97 -3.59
N VAL A 204 16.94 21.02 -4.90
CA VAL A 204 18.08 20.39 -5.57
C VAL A 204 18.72 21.43 -6.48
N SER A 205 19.98 21.74 -6.20
CA SER A 205 20.76 22.70 -6.98
C SER A 205 21.54 22.05 -8.13
N ASP A 206 21.77 20.73 -8.09
CA ASP A 206 22.53 20.01 -9.11
C ASP A 206 21.72 19.90 -10.42
N PRO A 207 22.15 20.56 -11.52
CA PRO A 207 21.40 20.57 -12.78
C PRO A 207 21.35 19.19 -13.46
N ARG A 208 22.31 18.30 -13.15
CA ARG A 208 22.35 16.94 -13.71
C ARG A 208 21.20 16.10 -13.16
N ILE A 209 20.92 16.23 -11.86
CA ILE A 209 19.78 15.56 -11.22
C ILE A 209 18.46 16.10 -11.78
N LEU A 210 18.34 17.43 -11.92
CA LEU A 210 17.13 18.04 -12.48
C LEU A 210 16.84 17.54 -13.89
N ARG A 211 17.88 17.44 -14.73
CA ARG A 211 17.77 16.89 -16.09
C ARG A 211 17.33 15.44 -16.06
N LEU A 212 18.00 14.60 -15.27
CA LEU A 212 17.69 13.18 -15.14
C LEU A 212 16.24 12.92 -14.69
N ILE A 213 15.74 13.70 -13.72
CA ILE A 213 14.34 13.61 -13.27
C ILE A 213 13.40 14.01 -14.40
N ARG A 214 13.69 15.11 -15.12
CA ARG A 214 12.88 15.53 -16.27
C ARG A 214 12.86 14.45 -17.35
N ASP A 215 14.01 13.84 -17.66
CA ASP A 215 14.12 12.78 -18.65
C ASP A 215 13.30 11.54 -18.24
N PHE A 216 13.25 11.18 -16.95
CA PHE A 216 12.36 10.11 -16.47
C PHE A 216 10.88 10.43 -16.63
N LEU A 217 10.49 11.70 -16.55
CA LEU A 217 9.10 12.14 -16.72
C LEU A 217 8.69 12.16 -18.20
N THR A 218 9.63 12.45 -19.10
CA THR A 218 9.39 12.58 -20.54
C THR A 218 9.75 11.34 -21.35
N ALA A 219 10.25 10.26 -20.71
CA ALA A 219 10.77 9.04 -21.36
C ALA A 219 9.81 8.33 -22.33
N GLY A 220 8.55 8.74 -22.45
CA GLY A 220 7.57 8.16 -23.37
C GLY A 220 7.00 6.84 -22.87
N VAL A 221 5.85 6.45 -23.42
CA VAL A 221 5.22 5.14 -23.15
C VAL A 221 5.25 4.30 -24.41
N LEU A 222 5.75 3.07 -24.31
CA LEU A 222 5.64 2.09 -25.38
C LEU A 222 4.32 1.33 -25.25
N GLU A 223 3.43 1.49 -26.24
CA GLU A 223 2.14 0.79 -26.33
C GLU A 223 1.92 0.29 -27.77
N GLY A 224 1.67 -1.01 -27.94
CA GLY A 224 1.44 -1.60 -29.27
C GLY A 224 2.61 -1.47 -30.25
N GLY A 225 3.83 -1.23 -29.78
CA GLY A 225 5.03 -1.02 -30.62
C GLY A 225 5.27 0.43 -31.03
N LEU A 226 4.41 1.37 -30.63
CA LEU A 226 4.58 2.80 -30.87
C LEU A 226 4.98 3.51 -29.57
N ILE A 227 5.90 4.47 -29.68
CA ILE A 227 6.30 5.34 -28.56
C ILE A 227 5.44 6.59 -28.62
N GLY A 228 4.59 6.78 -27.62
CA GLY A 228 3.81 8.00 -27.44
C GLY A 228 4.54 9.00 -26.53
N PRO A 229 4.52 10.31 -26.83
CA PRO A 229 5.03 11.34 -25.93
C PRO A 229 4.17 11.44 -24.66
N ILE A 230 4.77 11.93 -23.57
CA ILE A 230 4.10 12.20 -22.30
C ILE A 230 4.22 13.70 -22.01
N ASP A 231 3.13 14.43 -22.20
CA ASP A 231 3.09 15.87 -21.92
C ASP A 231 2.70 16.17 -20.45
N GLU A 232 2.01 15.25 -19.79
CA GLU A 232 1.63 15.34 -18.38
C GLU A 232 1.63 13.98 -17.68
N GLY A 233 1.83 14.01 -16.37
CA GLY A 233 1.80 12.84 -15.50
C GLY A 233 3.16 12.28 -15.14
N THR A 234 3.18 11.39 -14.15
CA THR A 234 4.37 10.65 -13.73
C THR A 234 4.11 9.15 -13.95
N PRO A 235 5.09 8.38 -14.44
CA PRO A 235 4.89 6.96 -14.69
C PRO A 235 4.54 6.24 -13.39
N GLN A 236 3.32 5.71 -13.34
CA GLN A 236 2.85 4.87 -12.23
C GLN A 236 3.63 3.56 -12.29
N GLY A 237 4.60 3.36 -11.39
CA GLY A 237 5.47 2.17 -11.38
C GLY A 237 6.96 2.49 -11.20
N GLY A 238 7.36 3.76 -11.41
CA GLY A 238 8.70 4.23 -11.08
C GLY A 238 8.91 4.34 -9.56
N PRO A 239 10.05 3.87 -9.00
CA PRO A 239 10.38 4.06 -7.59
C PRO A 239 10.38 5.52 -7.14
N LEU A 240 10.74 6.44 -8.04
CA LEU A 240 10.86 7.86 -7.73
C LEU A 240 9.49 8.58 -7.69
N SER A 241 8.50 8.12 -8.45
CA SER A 241 7.21 8.79 -8.62
C SER A 241 6.49 9.10 -7.29
N PRO A 242 6.41 8.19 -6.30
CA PRO A 242 5.77 8.47 -5.02
C PRO A 242 6.42 9.61 -4.21
N LEU A 243 7.74 9.77 -4.29
CA LEU A 243 8.46 10.85 -3.61
C LEU A 243 8.16 12.19 -4.27
N LEU A 244 8.16 12.23 -5.62
CA LEU A 244 7.79 13.42 -6.39
C LEU A 244 6.34 13.85 -6.13
N SER A 245 5.43 12.88 -6.03
CA SER A 245 4.05 13.11 -5.63
C SER A 245 3.93 13.76 -4.25
N ASN A 246 4.72 13.27 -3.27
CA ASN A 246 4.74 13.86 -1.95
C ASN A 246 5.29 15.29 -1.96
N LEU A 247 6.32 15.57 -2.76
CA LEU A 247 6.86 16.91 -2.94
C LEU A 247 5.81 17.89 -3.48
N MET A 248 5.04 17.46 -4.48
CA MET A 248 3.97 18.29 -5.05
C MET A 248 2.88 18.60 -4.02
N LEU A 249 2.45 17.60 -3.26
CA LEU A 249 1.39 17.74 -2.26
C LEU A 249 1.88 18.36 -0.94
N ASP A 250 3.18 18.52 -0.74
CA ASP A 250 3.73 19.24 0.42
C ASP A 250 3.38 20.74 0.39
N GLU A 251 3.18 21.33 -0.80
CA GLU A 251 2.68 22.71 -0.92
C GLU A 251 1.24 22.83 -0.40
N LEU A 252 0.41 21.78 -0.58
CA LEU A 252 -0.92 21.71 0.03
C LEU A 252 -0.79 21.55 1.55
N ASP A 253 0.09 20.67 2.02
CA ASP A 253 0.29 20.42 3.45
C ASP A 253 0.69 21.71 4.18
N LYS A 254 1.67 22.44 3.64
CA LYS A 254 2.12 23.73 4.18
C LYS A 254 1.02 24.77 4.21
N GLU A 255 0.17 24.82 3.18
CA GLU A 255 -0.97 25.74 3.17
C GLU A 255 -2.01 25.36 4.23
N LEU A 256 -2.24 24.06 4.49
CA LEU A 256 -3.11 23.58 5.56
C LEU A 256 -2.53 23.88 6.94
N GLU A 257 -1.23 23.70 7.13
CA GLU A 257 -0.51 24.04 8.37
C GLU A 257 -0.56 25.54 8.65
N ARG A 258 -0.30 26.38 7.64
CA ARG A 258 -0.39 27.84 7.72
C ARG A 258 -1.79 28.32 8.14
N ARG A 259 -2.83 27.59 7.72
CA ARG A 259 -4.23 27.83 8.11
C ARG A 259 -4.64 27.16 9.42
N ASN A 260 -3.71 26.48 10.09
CA ASN A 260 -3.91 25.75 11.34
C ASN A 260 -5.05 24.70 11.25
N HIS A 261 -5.18 24.04 10.09
CA HIS A 261 -6.13 22.96 9.91
C HIS A 261 -5.61 21.65 10.50
N ARG A 262 -6.52 20.83 11.02
CA ARG A 262 -6.22 19.46 11.46
C ARG A 262 -6.44 18.55 10.28
N PHE A 263 -5.40 17.90 9.78
CA PHE A 263 -5.52 17.05 8.61
C PHE A 263 -4.62 15.82 8.72
N VAL A 264 -4.92 14.83 7.89
CA VAL A 264 -4.11 13.63 7.71
C VAL A 264 -4.04 13.37 6.21
N ARG A 265 -2.82 13.29 5.67
CA ARG A 265 -2.59 12.94 4.28
C ARG A 265 -1.86 11.61 4.17
N TYR A 266 -2.35 10.74 3.31
CA TYR A 266 -1.70 9.49 2.95
C TYR A 266 -1.68 9.39 1.42
N ALA A 267 -0.53 9.67 0.82
CA ALA A 267 -0.39 9.80 -0.62
C ALA A 267 -1.32 10.92 -1.16
N ASP A 268 -2.23 10.57 -2.06
CA ASP A 268 -3.27 11.41 -2.65
C ASP A 268 -4.53 11.54 -1.78
N ASP A 269 -4.80 10.58 -0.90
CA ASP A 269 -5.93 10.65 0.03
C ASP A 269 -5.63 11.70 1.13
N CYS A 270 -6.34 12.83 1.11
CA CYS A 270 -6.21 13.90 2.10
C CYS A 270 -7.53 14.15 2.84
N ASN A 271 -7.48 14.01 4.17
CA ASN A 271 -8.63 14.23 5.05
C ASN A 271 -8.39 15.41 5.98
N ILE A 272 -9.28 16.41 5.93
CA ILE A 272 -9.24 17.57 6.83
C ILE A 272 -10.40 17.46 7.83
N TYR A 273 -10.10 17.61 9.12
CA TYR A 273 -11.04 17.45 10.22
C TYR A 273 -11.47 18.81 10.75
N VAL A 274 -12.78 19.06 10.75
CA VAL A 274 -13.40 20.31 11.17
C VAL A 274 -14.56 20.07 12.14
N ARG A 275 -15.01 21.12 12.82
CA ARG A 275 -16.06 21.03 13.85
C ARG A 275 -17.48 21.04 13.28
N SER A 276 -17.72 21.69 12.14
CA SER A 276 -19.05 21.85 11.54
C SER A 276 -19.06 21.63 10.04
N ALA A 277 -20.21 21.22 9.49
CA ALA A 277 -20.38 20.96 8.06
C ALA A 277 -20.13 22.22 7.22
N ARG A 278 -20.69 23.36 7.64
CA ARG A 278 -20.46 24.68 7.00
C ARG A 278 -18.98 25.06 6.96
N ALA A 279 -18.22 24.77 8.02
CA ALA A 279 -16.77 25.00 8.00
C ALA A 279 -16.08 24.06 6.98
N GLY A 280 -16.53 22.81 6.88
CA GLY A 280 -16.02 21.84 5.93
C GLY A 280 -16.24 22.24 4.47
N GLU A 281 -17.46 22.67 4.13
CA GLU A 281 -17.79 23.16 2.79
C GLU A 281 -16.95 24.38 2.39
N ARG A 282 -16.76 25.33 3.32
CA ARG A 282 -15.89 26.49 3.11
C ARG A 282 -14.44 26.09 2.86
N VAL A 283 -13.93 25.10 3.61
CA VAL A 283 -12.57 24.58 3.44
C VAL A 283 -12.45 23.86 2.10
N MET A 284 -13.41 23.00 1.74
CA MET A 284 -13.44 22.28 0.47
C MET A 284 -13.31 23.24 -0.72
N ALA A 285 -14.19 24.25 -0.80
CA ALA A 285 -14.17 25.23 -1.88
C ALA A 285 -12.89 26.09 -1.90
N SER A 286 -12.23 26.27 -0.76
CA SER A 286 -10.96 26.99 -0.70
C SER A 286 -9.78 26.14 -1.15
N ILE A 287 -9.76 24.85 -0.79
CA ILE A 287 -8.69 23.93 -1.17
C ILE A 287 -8.81 23.54 -2.64
N GLU A 288 -10.02 23.35 -3.16
CA GLU A 288 -10.27 23.11 -4.58
C GLU A 288 -9.69 24.24 -5.44
N ARG A 289 -9.98 25.50 -5.08
CA ARG A 289 -9.39 26.67 -5.76
C ARG A 289 -7.87 26.73 -5.65
N PHE A 290 -7.30 26.31 -4.51
CA PHE A 290 -5.85 26.28 -4.34
C PHE A 290 -5.21 25.22 -5.24
N LEU A 291 -5.75 24.00 -5.25
CA LEU A 291 -5.28 22.89 -6.07
C LEU A 291 -5.35 23.21 -7.56
N ASP A 292 -6.46 23.78 -8.02
CA ASP A 292 -6.66 24.15 -9.42
C ASP A 292 -5.74 25.30 -9.86
N ARG A 293 -5.60 26.36 -9.04
CA ARG A 293 -4.82 27.54 -9.43
C ARG A 293 -3.31 27.36 -9.27
N ARG A 294 -2.86 26.78 -8.15
CA ARG A 294 -1.42 26.68 -7.82
C ARG A 294 -0.78 25.41 -8.36
N LEU A 295 -1.47 24.27 -8.25
CA LEU A 295 -0.92 22.96 -8.59
C LEU A 295 -1.47 22.41 -9.93
N LYS A 296 -2.48 23.05 -10.51
CA LYS A 296 -3.17 22.60 -11.74
C LYS A 296 -3.76 21.19 -11.61
N LEU A 297 -4.17 20.82 -10.40
CA LEU A 297 -4.75 19.51 -10.09
C LEU A 297 -6.27 19.61 -9.96
N LYS A 298 -6.98 18.68 -10.59
CA LYS A 298 -8.45 18.59 -10.49
C LYS A 298 -8.88 17.67 -9.35
N VAL A 299 -9.85 18.15 -8.56
CA VAL A 299 -10.48 17.37 -7.48
C VAL A 299 -11.56 16.47 -8.07
N ASN A 300 -11.64 15.23 -7.60
CA ASN A 300 -12.71 14.31 -7.96
C ASN A 300 -13.96 14.61 -7.13
N THR A 301 -14.91 15.35 -7.70
CA THR A 301 -16.15 15.76 -7.01
C THR A 301 -17.08 14.61 -6.66
N GLN A 302 -17.01 13.48 -7.36
CA GLN A 302 -17.85 12.31 -7.08
C GLN A 302 -17.38 11.55 -5.83
N LYS A 303 -16.07 11.55 -5.58
CA LYS A 303 -15.49 10.86 -4.43
C LYS A 303 -15.23 11.79 -3.26
N SER A 304 -14.90 13.04 -3.53
CA SER A 304 -14.64 14.04 -2.49
C SER A 304 -15.95 14.44 -1.82
N ALA A 305 -15.97 14.56 -0.49
CA ALA A 305 -17.19 14.85 0.24
C ALA A 305 -16.92 15.48 1.60
N VAL A 306 -17.85 16.33 2.05
CA VAL A 306 -17.93 16.78 3.44
C VAL A 306 -18.94 15.91 4.15
N ALA A 307 -18.49 15.09 5.10
CA ALA A 307 -19.36 14.12 5.76
C ALA A 307 -18.89 13.80 7.19
N PRO A 308 -19.75 13.18 8.02
CA PRO A 308 -19.31 12.59 9.27
C PRO A 308 -18.29 11.45 9.02
N PRO A 309 -17.20 11.34 9.81
CA PRO A 309 -16.16 10.33 9.64
C PRO A 309 -16.67 8.88 9.65
N HIS A 310 -17.75 8.59 10.38
CA HIS A 310 -18.34 7.26 10.41
C HIS A 310 -18.99 6.86 9.07
N ARG A 311 -19.35 7.81 8.19
CA ARG A 311 -19.93 7.50 6.87
C ARG A 311 -18.87 7.34 5.78
N ARG A 312 -17.62 7.71 6.08
CA ARG A 312 -16.49 7.63 5.14
C ARG A 312 -15.57 6.48 5.51
N LYS A 313 -14.80 6.06 4.52
CA LYS A 313 -13.70 5.11 4.67
C LYS A 313 -12.39 5.88 4.54
N PHE A 314 -11.38 5.47 5.29
CA PHE A 314 -10.02 5.98 5.17
C PHE A 314 -9.05 4.84 5.37
N LEU A 315 -8.19 4.57 4.38
CA LEU A 315 -7.17 3.52 4.41
C LEU A 315 -7.71 2.11 4.79
N GLY A 316 -8.95 1.82 4.41
CA GLY A 316 -9.63 0.55 4.70
C GLY A 316 -10.34 0.51 6.07
N PHE A 317 -10.26 1.58 6.85
CA PHE A 317 -10.96 1.76 8.12
C PHE A 317 -12.12 2.75 8.00
N SER A 318 -12.94 2.79 9.02
CA SER A 318 -13.97 3.79 9.28
C SER A 318 -14.04 3.99 10.81
N PHE A 319 -14.91 4.87 11.29
CA PHE A 319 -15.03 5.17 12.73
C PHE A 319 -16.45 4.90 13.24
N THR A 320 -16.61 4.63 14.53
CA THR A 320 -17.92 4.64 15.20
C THR A 320 -18.39 6.08 15.45
N ASN A 321 -19.70 6.27 15.63
CA ASN A 321 -20.29 7.59 15.92
C ASN A 321 -20.37 7.89 17.43
N GLU A 322 -19.46 7.33 18.21
CA GLU A 322 -19.45 7.46 19.67
C GLU A 322 -18.69 8.73 20.09
N LYS A 323 -18.85 9.16 21.35
CA LYS A 323 -18.11 10.33 21.87
C LYS A 323 -16.60 10.15 21.74
N MET A 324 -16.12 8.96 22.10
CA MET A 324 -14.79 8.46 21.80
C MET A 324 -14.90 7.51 20.60
N PRO A 325 -14.52 7.95 19.39
CA PRO A 325 -14.67 7.14 18.19
C PRO A 325 -13.76 5.91 18.27
N ARG A 326 -14.29 4.74 17.93
CA ARG A 326 -13.53 3.49 17.80
C ARG A 326 -13.20 3.21 16.35
N ARG A 327 -12.00 2.68 16.08
CA ARG A 327 -11.57 2.25 14.76
C ARG A 327 -12.32 0.99 14.35
N ARG A 328 -13.08 1.04 13.25
CA ARG A 328 -13.79 -0.12 12.68
C ARG A 328 -13.27 -0.43 11.28
N ILE A 329 -13.39 -1.68 10.86
CA ILE A 329 -13.03 -2.09 9.50
C ILE A 329 -14.11 -1.58 8.54
N ALA A 330 -13.70 -0.97 7.41
CA ALA A 330 -14.66 -0.48 6.43
C ALA A 330 -15.47 -1.65 5.82
N PRO A 331 -16.78 -1.50 5.56
CA PRO A 331 -17.61 -2.57 5.00
C PRO A 331 -17.06 -3.17 3.70
N GLN A 332 -16.51 -2.33 2.82
CA GLN A 332 -15.90 -2.77 1.57
C GLN A 332 -14.67 -3.67 1.78
N ALA A 333 -13.86 -3.41 2.82
CA ALA A 333 -12.73 -4.26 3.16
C ALA A 333 -13.20 -5.64 3.66
N VAL A 334 -14.31 -5.69 4.42
CA VAL A 334 -14.94 -6.93 4.85
C VAL A 334 -15.48 -7.75 3.67
N VAL A 335 -16.09 -7.08 2.68
CA VAL A 335 -16.57 -7.75 1.45
C VAL A 335 -15.41 -8.37 0.68
N ARG A 336 -14.35 -7.60 0.42
CA ARG A 336 -13.12 -8.08 -0.25
C ARG A 336 -12.47 -9.25 0.49
N PHE A 337 -12.44 -9.18 1.82
CA PHE A 337 -11.97 -10.29 2.65
C PHE A 337 -12.80 -11.56 2.41
N LYS A 338 -14.12 -11.46 2.45
CA LYS A 338 -15.01 -12.60 2.22
C LYS A 338 -14.87 -13.16 0.80
N GLU A 339 -14.69 -12.32 -0.21
CA GLU A 339 -14.42 -12.75 -1.59
C GLU A 339 -13.10 -13.51 -1.70
N ARG A 340 -12.02 -12.98 -1.12
CA ARG A 340 -10.72 -13.67 -1.15
C ARG A 340 -10.77 -15.00 -0.42
N VAL A 341 -11.38 -15.05 0.77
CA VAL A 341 -11.59 -16.31 1.49
C VAL A 341 -12.43 -17.28 0.67
N ARG A 342 -13.47 -16.83 -0.05
CA ARG A 342 -14.26 -17.70 -0.93
C ARG A 342 -13.42 -18.37 -2.01
N VAL A 343 -12.51 -17.62 -2.63
CA VAL A 343 -11.58 -18.14 -3.64
C VAL A 343 -10.62 -19.17 -3.03
N LEU A 344 -10.03 -18.87 -1.87
CA LEU A 344 -9.10 -19.78 -1.18
C LEU A 344 -9.79 -21.07 -0.71
N THR A 345 -11.04 -20.95 -0.27
CA THR A 345 -11.87 -22.06 0.25
C THR A 345 -12.86 -22.59 -0.79
N MET A 346 -12.48 -22.54 -2.07
CA MET A 346 -13.33 -23.01 -3.16
C MET A 346 -13.46 -24.54 -3.11
N ARG A 347 -14.70 -25.03 -3.05
CA ARG A 347 -15.01 -26.46 -2.84
C ARG A 347 -14.75 -27.37 -4.07
N THR A 348 -14.29 -26.81 -5.18
CA THR A 348 -14.04 -27.51 -6.46
C THR A 348 -12.57 -27.50 -6.85
N ARG A 349 -11.69 -27.00 -5.98
CA ARG A 349 -10.27 -26.79 -6.28
C ARG A 349 -9.42 -28.08 -6.27
N GLY A 350 -9.92 -29.18 -5.70
CA GLY A 350 -9.19 -30.45 -5.60
C GLY A 350 -8.01 -30.44 -4.62
N ALA A 351 -7.85 -29.38 -3.81
CA ALA A 351 -6.78 -29.29 -2.83
C ALA A 351 -7.12 -30.00 -1.51
N SER A 352 -6.09 -30.50 -0.82
CA SER A 352 -6.23 -31.08 0.52
C SER A 352 -6.63 -30.01 1.55
N LEU A 353 -7.28 -30.43 2.64
CA LEU A 353 -7.65 -29.50 3.71
C LEU A 353 -6.41 -28.81 4.31
N ALA A 354 -5.30 -29.54 4.46
CA ALA A 354 -4.04 -29.00 4.96
C ALA A 354 -3.49 -27.90 4.06
N GLN A 355 -3.53 -28.09 2.73
CA GLN A 355 -3.08 -27.07 1.78
C GLN A 355 -3.97 -25.82 1.83
N ILE A 356 -5.30 -26.01 1.87
CA ILE A 356 -6.26 -24.91 2.01
C ILE A 356 -6.02 -24.15 3.31
N ALA A 357 -5.81 -24.87 4.42
CA ALA A 357 -5.53 -24.27 5.72
C ALA A 357 -4.24 -23.46 5.69
N LYS A 358 -3.14 -24.00 5.11
CA LYS A 358 -1.86 -23.29 4.97
C LYS A 358 -2.00 -21.98 4.19
N GLU A 359 -2.63 -22.03 3.02
CA GLU A 359 -2.84 -20.84 2.18
C GLU A 359 -3.75 -19.81 2.87
N LEU A 360 -4.81 -20.28 3.52
CA LEU A 360 -5.71 -19.42 4.29
C LEU A 360 -4.99 -18.78 5.47
N SER A 361 -4.21 -19.54 6.24
CA SER A 361 -3.45 -19.03 7.39
C SER A 361 -2.46 -17.94 6.99
N LEU A 362 -1.78 -18.07 5.85
CA LEU A 362 -0.88 -17.03 5.34
C LEU A 362 -1.64 -15.72 5.07
N TYR A 363 -2.79 -15.82 4.38
CA TYR A 363 -3.64 -14.67 4.11
C TYR A 363 -4.20 -14.04 5.40
N LEU A 364 -4.69 -14.86 6.33
CA LEU A 364 -5.27 -14.40 7.59
C LEU A 364 -4.23 -13.71 8.48
N LYS A 365 -2.98 -14.20 8.53
CA LYS A 365 -1.89 -13.56 9.28
C LYS A 365 -1.63 -12.15 8.77
N GLY A 366 -1.47 -11.97 7.46
CA GLY A 366 -1.27 -10.65 6.85
C GLY A 366 -2.47 -9.73 7.06
N TRP A 367 -3.68 -10.24 6.81
CA TRP A 367 -4.90 -9.45 6.98
C TRP A 367 -5.11 -9.03 8.44
N ARG A 368 -4.81 -9.90 9.42
CA ARG A 368 -4.84 -9.56 10.85
C ARG A 368 -3.74 -8.58 11.23
N GLY A 369 -2.54 -8.70 10.65
CA GLY A 369 -1.47 -7.73 10.88
C GLY A 369 -1.88 -6.31 10.55
N TYR A 370 -2.63 -6.12 9.45
CA TYR A 370 -3.13 -4.81 9.07
C TYR A 370 -4.44 -4.42 9.78
N PHE A 371 -5.50 -5.23 9.65
CA PHE A 371 -6.84 -4.88 10.15
C PHE A 371 -7.06 -5.18 11.63
N GLY A 372 -6.13 -5.90 12.28
CA GLY A 372 -6.15 -6.14 13.72
C GLY A 372 -6.04 -4.87 14.55
N PHE A 373 -5.62 -3.76 13.96
CA PHE A 373 -5.61 -2.42 14.56
C PHE A 373 -7.03 -1.87 14.87
N CYS A 374 -8.10 -2.58 14.50
CA CYS A 374 -9.48 -2.19 14.82
C CYS A 374 -9.81 -2.38 16.31
N GLU A 375 -10.72 -1.56 16.82
CA GLU A 375 -11.21 -1.59 18.21
C GLU A 375 -12.62 -2.21 18.31
N THR A 376 -13.02 -2.94 17.26
CA THR A 376 -14.32 -3.63 17.15
C THR A 376 -14.11 -5.15 17.01
N PRO A 377 -13.75 -5.86 18.10
CA PRO A 377 -13.39 -7.27 18.03
C PRO A 377 -14.55 -8.17 17.61
N SER A 378 -15.81 -7.76 17.83
CA SER A 378 -17.00 -8.52 17.42
C SER A 378 -17.01 -8.84 15.92
N VAL A 379 -16.53 -7.92 15.08
CA VAL A 379 -16.39 -8.15 13.62
C VAL A 379 -15.40 -9.27 13.34
N LEU A 380 -14.26 -9.29 14.03
CA LEU A 380 -13.25 -10.34 13.87
C LEU A 380 -13.80 -11.71 14.29
N HIS A 381 -14.50 -11.78 15.43
CA HIS A 381 -15.16 -13.01 15.88
C HIS A 381 -16.19 -13.52 14.87
N SER A 382 -17.01 -12.63 14.29
CA SER A 382 -17.99 -13.00 13.27
C SER A 382 -17.35 -13.55 12.00
N LEU A 383 -16.21 -12.98 11.58
CA LEU A 383 -15.45 -13.46 10.42
C LEU A 383 -14.81 -14.82 10.67
N ASP A 384 -14.28 -15.02 11.86
CA ASP A 384 -13.67 -16.27 12.29
C ASP A 384 -14.70 -17.42 12.38
N GLN A 385 -15.87 -17.17 12.97
CA GLN A 385 -17.00 -18.11 12.94
C GLN A 385 -17.43 -18.44 11.50
N TRP A 386 -17.49 -17.44 10.62
CA TRP A 386 -17.82 -17.62 9.22
C TRP A 386 -16.77 -18.45 8.47
N ILE A 387 -15.48 -18.26 8.76
CA ILE A 387 -14.38 -19.06 8.20
C ILE A 387 -14.47 -20.52 8.65
N ARG A 388 -14.62 -20.77 9.95
CA ARG A 388 -14.79 -22.13 10.49
C ARG A 388 -15.94 -22.86 9.80
N ARG A 389 -17.08 -22.18 9.65
CA ARG A 389 -18.24 -22.73 8.91
C ARG A 389 -17.91 -23.07 7.46
N ARG A 390 -17.10 -22.26 6.77
CA ARG A 390 -16.64 -22.57 5.40
C ARG A 390 -15.74 -23.79 5.35
N LEU A 391 -14.79 -23.92 6.28
CA LEU A 391 -13.92 -25.09 6.37
C LEU A 391 -14.74 -26.36 6.66
N ARG A 392 -15.70 -26.31 7.58
CA ARG A 392 -16.67 -27.42 7.80
C ARG A 392 -17.41 -27.80 6.53
N SER A 393 -17.86 -26.81 5.76
CA SER A 393 -18.54 -27.05 4.48
C SER A 393 -17.65 -27.76 3.46
N ILE A 394 -16.33 -27.52 3.47
CA ILE A 394 -15.36 -28.23 2.62
C ILE A 394 -15.21 -29.67 3.09
N VAL A 395 -14.96 -29.88 4.39
CA VAL A 395 -14.78 -31.21 4.99
C VAL A 395 -16.01 -32.10 4.70
N TRP A 396 -17.22 -31.56 4.92
CA TRP A 396 -18.47 -32.25 4.61
C TRP A 396 -18.58 -32.69 3.14
N LYS A 397 -18.09 -31.85 2.22
CA LYS A 397 -18.07 -32.17 0.79
C LYS A 397 -17.00 -33.21 0.46
N GLN A 398 -15.84 -33.17 1.13
CA GLN A 398 -14.76 -34.14 0.95
C GLN A 398 -15.15 -35.55 1.39
N TRP A 399 -15.97 -35.70 2.43
CA TRP A 399 -16.51 -37.00 2.86
C TRP A 399 -17.40 -37.66 1.81
N LYS A 400 -17.96 -36.90 0.84
CA LYS A 400 -18.75 -37.33 -0.33
C LYS A 400 -19.98 -38.22 -0.01
N ARG A 401 -19.77 -39.46 0.45
CA ARG A 401 -20.77 -40.52 0.62
C ARG A 401 -21.39 -40.51 2.02
N GLY A 402 -22.64 -40.96 2.13
CA GLY A 402 -23.40 -41.00 3.39
C GLY A 402 -22.76 -41.87 4.48
N HIS A 403 -22.33 -43.09 4.12
CA HIS A 403 -21.66 -43.99 5.08
C HIS A 403 -20.35 -43.40 5.62
N THR A 404 -19.56 -42.73 4.76
CA THR A 404 -18.29 -42.11 5.17
C THR A 404 -18.53 -40.92 6.09
N ARG A 405 -19.57 -40.11 5.81
CA ARG A 405 -20.00 -39.02 6.69
C ARG A 405 -20.40 -39.54 8.07
N PHE A 406 -21.22 -40.60 8.12
CA PHE A 406 -21.63 -41.22 9.38
C PHE A 406 -20.43 -41.74 10.18
N ALA A 407 -19.54 -42.50 9.54
CA ALA A 407 -18.33 -43.03 10.17
C ALA A 407 -17.43 -41.92 10.73
N GLU A 408 -17.18 -40.85 9.97
CA GLU A 408 -16.37 -39.72 10.43
C GLU A 408 -17.02 -38.94 11.57
N LEU A 409 -18.35 -38.77 11.57
CA LEU A 409 -19.07 -38.14 12.68
C LEU A 409 -18.97 -38.96 13.97
N ARG A 410 -19.17 -40.28 13.87
CA ARG A 410 -19.05 -41.20 15.02
C ARG A 410 -17.64 -41.22 15.57
N ARG A 411 -16.62 -41.27 14.70
CA ARG A 411 -15.21 -41.20 15.09
C ARG A 411 -14.86 -39.92 15.86
N ARG A 412 -15.59 -38.84 15.61
CA ARG A 412 -15.41 -37.52 16.23
C ARG A 412 -16.35 -37.26 17.41
N GLY A 413 -16.99 -38.30 17.95
CA GLY A 413 -17.76 -38.22 19.20
C GLY A 413 -19.22 -37.75 19.05
N VAL A 414 -19.76 -37.68 17.83
CA VAL A 414 -21.18 -37.35 17.63
C VAL A 414 -22.06 -38.55 17.97
N SER A 415 -23.17 -38.35 18.67
CA SER A 415 -24.12 -39.43 19.02
C SER A 415 -24.67 -40.14 17.77
N HIS A 416 -25.10 -41.39 17.93
CA HIS A 416 -25.56 -42.23 16.83
C HIS A 416 -26.70 -41.56 16.03
N ASP A 417 -27.76 -41.14 16.72
CA ASP A 417 -28.96 -40.60 16.08
C ASP A 417 -28.69 -39.27 15.38
N LEU A 418 -27.91 -38.39 16.03
CA LEU A 418 -27.53 -37.11 15.45
C LEU A 418 -26.61 -37.28 14.23
N ALA A 419 -25.71 -38.28 14.28
CA ALA A 419 -24.86 -38.62 13.15
C ALA A 419 -25.67 -39.17 11.97
N ALA A 420 -26.61 -40.09 12.23
CA ALA A 420 -27.48 -40.68 11.20
C ALA A 420 -28.37 -39.63 10.53
N GLN A 421 -29.05 -38.78 11.32
CA GLN A 421 -29.88 -37.68 10.82
C GLN A 421 -29.08 -36.69 9.95
N THR A 422 -27.86 -36.35 10.38
CA THR A 422 -27.02 -35.40 9.64
C THR A 422 -26.45 -36.01 8.36
N ALA A 423 -26.01 -37.28 8.40
CA ALA A 423 -25.47 -37.99 7.24
C ALA A 423 -26.51 -38.24 6.14
N GLY A 424 -27.76 -38.53 6.52
CA GLY A 424 -28.89 -38.76 5.61
C GLY A 424 -29.59 -37.50 5.11
N SER A 425 -29.22 -36.31 5.58
CA SER A 425 -29.91 -35.08 5.21
C SER A 425 -29.68 -34.67 3.75
N ALA A 426 -30.77 -34.36 3.02
CA ALA A 426 -30.74 -33.83 1.66
C ALA A 426 -30.27 -32.34 1.57
N ARG A 427 -30.05 -31.68 2.71
CA ARG A 427 -29.70 -30.25 2.74
C ARG A 427 -28.28 -30.01 2.19
N GLY A 428 -28.12 -28.90 1.47
CA GLY A 428 -26.84 -28.54 0.85
C GLY A 428 -25.69 -28.33 1.86
N PRO A 429 -24.41 -28.45 1.42
CA PRO A 429 -23.23 -28.40 2.30
C PRO A 429 -23.09 -27.13 3.16
N TRP A 430 -23.66 -26.00 2.73
CA TRP A 430 -23.63 -24.75 3.51
C TRP A 430 -24.66 -24.72 4.64
N ARG A 431 -25.81 -25.36 4.45
CA ARG A 431 -26.83 -25.49 5.50
C ARG A 431 -26.35 -26.48 6.56
N ILE A 432 -25.79 -27.60 6.13
CA ILE A 432 -25.28 -28.66 7.01
C ILE A 432 -24.06 -28.23 7.84
N SER A 433 -23.18 -27.36 7.31
CA SER A 433 -22.04 -26.80 8.07
C SER A 433 -22.39 -26.02 9.35
N ASN A 434 -23.68 -25.74 9.57
CA ASN A 434 -24.21 -25.08 10.75
C ASN A 434 -25.07 -26.01 11.63
N SER A 435 -25.00 -27.32 11.39
CA SER A 435 -25.69 -28.32 12.22
C SER A 435 -24.94 -28.57 13.53
N PRO A 436 -25.63 -28.97 14.61
CA PRO A 436 -25.00 -29.34 15.88
C PRO A 436 -23.96 -30.45 15.71
N ALA A 437 -24.26 -31.47 14.90
CA ALA A 437 -23.35 -32.57 14.60
C ALA A 437 -21.98 -32.10 14.11
N LEU A 438 -21.97 -31.14 13.19
CA LEU A 438 -20.74 -30.60 12.61
C LEU A 438 -20.05 -29.58 13.50
N ALA A 439 -20.76 -28.91 14.41
CA ALA A 439 -20.14 -28.07 15.41
C ALA A 439 -19.45 -28.90 16.51
N ILE A 440 -19.98 -30.08 16.84
CA ILE A 440 -19.36 -31.03 17.77
C ILE A 440 -18.13 -31.68 17.14
N ALA A 441 -18.23 -32.11 15.87
CA ALA A 441 -17.18 -32.86 15.21
C ALA A 441 -15.95 -32.04 14.73
N LEU A 442 -16.14 -30.73 14.46
CA LEU A 442 -15.21 -29.85 13.73
C LEU A 442 -15.23 -28.38 14.20
#